data_AF-K9EF79-F1
#
_entry.id   AF-K9EF79-F1
#
_cell.length_a   1.000
_cell.length_b   1.000
_cell.length_c   1.000
_cell.angle_alpha   90.00
_cell.angle_beta   90.00
_cell.angle_gamma   90.00
#
_symmetry.space_group_name_H-M   'P 1'
#
loop_
_entity.id
_entity.type
_entity.pdbx_description
1 polymer ?
#
loop_
_entity_poly.entity_id
_entity_poly.type
_entity_poly.pdbx_seq_one_letter_code
_entity_poly.pdbx_strand_id
1 'polypeptide(L)' 'MFPRCLDAYQTCEIHHAQRWRDGDGGSDITNAVCLYWRHHRYVHTEHVRIHVHDLGLIFENDADGLIGTHRWTE' A
#
# COMPACT_ATOMS: atom_id res chain seq x y z
N MET A 1 5.26 -3.49 -1.48
CA MET A 1 5.59 -3.40 -0.04
C MET A 1 5.71 -1.92 0.35
N PHE A 2 5.55 -1.55 1.63
CA PHE A 2 5.75 -0.15 2.06
C PHE A 2 7.18 0.34 1.74
N PRO A 3 7.40 1.61 1.35
CA PRO A 3 8.72 2.07 0.91
C PRO A 3 9.81 1.84 1.96
N ARG A 4 10.90 1.17 1.55
CA ARG A 4 12.06 0.83 2.39
C ARG A 4 11.78 -0.10 3.58
N CYS A 5 10.64 -0.78 3.61
CA CYS A 5 10.38 -1.84 4.58
C CYS A 5 11.31 -3.04 4.31
N LEU A 6 12.08 -3.45 5.32
CA LEU A 6 12.97 -4.62 5.27
C LEU A 6 12.45 -5.81 6.10
N ASP A 7 11.28 -5.67 6.72
CA ASP A 7 10.67 -6.72 7.54
C ASP A 7 10.23 -7.92 6.70
N ALA A 8 10.28 -9.10 7.31
CA ALA A 8 10.02 -10.34 6.63
C ALA A 8 8.52 -10.53 6.30
N TYR A 9 8.24 -11.16 5.15
CA TYR A 9 6.89 -11.36 4.63
C TYR A 9 5.96 -12.11 5.60
N GLN A 10 6.49 -12.96 6.49
CA GLN A 10 5.68 -13.70 7.47
C GLN A 10 4.96 -12.80 8.48
N THR A 11 5.39 -11.55 8.61
CA THR A 11 4.79 -10.55 9.51
C THR A 11 3.88 -9.56 8.79
N CYS A 12 3.63 -9.80 7.50
CA CYS A 12 2.81 -8.95 6.67
C CYS A 12 1.35 -9.41 6.65
N GLU A 13 0.48 -8.42 6.49
CA GLU A 13 -0.95 -8.56 6.28
C GLU A 13 -1.28 -8.09 4.86
N ILE A 14 -2.37 -8.62 4.30
CA ILE A 14 -2.88 -8.18 3.00
C ILE A 14 -3.78 -6.96 3.21
N HIS A 15 -3.53 -5.93 2.42
CA HIS A 15 -4.27 -4.68 2.39
C HIS A 15 -4.78 -4.41 0.97
N HIS A 16 -6.01 -3.93 0.83
CA HIS A 16 -6.53 -3.46 -0.46
C HIS A 16 -5.90 -2.11 -0.82
N ALA A 17 -5.19 -2.01 -1.94
CA ALA A 17 -4.53 -0.78 -2.37
C ALA A 17 -5.54 0.37 -2.55
N GLN A 18 -6.60 0.07 -3.30
CA GLN A 18 -7.76 0.92 -3.50
C GLN A 18 -8.88 0.50 -2.56
N ARG A 19 -9.50 1.47 -1.88
CA ARG A 19 -10.56 1.21 -0.92
C ARG A 19 -11.81 0.69 -1.62
N TRP A 20 -12.48 -0.27 -0.99
CA TRP A 20 -13.79 -0.75 -1.44
C TRP A 20 -14.85 0.35 -1.52
N ARG A 21 -14.76 1.37 -0.65
CA ARG A 21 -15.72 2.49 -0.57
C ARG A 21 -15.75 3.36 -1.83
N ASP A 22 -14.67 3.40 -2.60
CA ASP A 22 -14.56 4.27 -3.77
C ASP A 22 -15.12 3.60 -5.05
N GLY A 23 -15.71 2.40 -4.93
CA GLY A 23 -16.42 1.71 -6.01
C GLY A 23 -15.54 0.92 -6.99
N ASP A 24 -14.23 1.16 -6.98
CA ASP A 24 -13.32 0.68 -8.03
C ASP A 24 -12.38 -0.47 -7.62
N GLY A 25 -12.31 -0.84 -6.33
CA GLY A 25 -11.36 -1.83 -5.83
C GLY A 25 -11.98 -3.20 -5.56
N GLY A 26 -11.95 -4.11 -6.54
CA GLY A 26 -12.29 -5.52 -6.32
C GLY A 26 -11.42 -6.17 -5.24
N SER A 27 -11.96 -7.19 -4.57
CA SER A 27 -11.13 -8.11 -3.78
C SER A 27 -10.43 -9.08 -4.74
N ASP A 28 -9.41 -8.58 -5.42
CA ASP A 28 -8.60 -9.33 -6.36
C ASP A 28 -7.10 -9.16 -6.06
N ILE A 29 -6.27 -10.01 -6.67
CA ILE A 29 -4.82 -10.01 -6.43
C ILE A 29 -4.13 -8.77 -6.99
N THR A 30 -4.74 -8.10 -7.98
CA THR A 30 -4.17 -6.89 -8.59
C THR A 30 -4.39 -5.64 -7.73
N ASN A 31 -5.34 -5.70 -6.81
CA ASN A 31 -5.62 -4.69 -5.79
C ASN A 31 -5.07 -5.06 -4.40
N ALA A 32 -4.26 -6.12 -4.28
CA ALA A 32 -3.74 -6.59 -2.99
C ALA A 32 -2.27 -6.14 -2.77
N VAL A 33 -1.99 -5.53 -1.62
CA VAL A 33 -0.65 -5.11 -1.20
C VAL A 33 -0.27 -5.80 0.10
N CYS A 34 0.91 -6.41 0.12
CA CYS A 34 1.49 -7.02 1.31
C CYS A 34 2.21 -5.94 2.16
N LEU A 35 1.75 -5.72 3.40
CA LEU A 35 2.24 -4.71 4.32
C LEU A 35 2.60 -5.33 5.68
N TYR A 36 3.80 -5.05 6.19
CA TYR A 36 4.12 -5.33 7.60
C TYR A 36 3.09 -4.65 8.52
N TRP A 37 2.66 -5.33 9.58
CA TRP A 37 1.53 -4.90 10.42
C TRP A 37 1.63 -3.45 10.93
N ARG A 38 2.85 -2.94 11.21
CA ARG A 38 3.02 -1.54 11.62
C ARG A 38 2.71 -0.57 10.49
N HIS A 39 3.16 -0.88 9.28
CA HIS A 39 2.84 -0.09 8.09
C HIS A 39 1.36 -0.20 7.74
N HIS A 40 0.76 -1.37 7.93
CA HIS A 40 -0.68 -1.54 7.73
C HIS A 40 -1.49 -0.65 8.68
N ARG A 41 -1.15 -0.64 9.97
CA ARG A 41 -1.75 0.27 10.96
C ARG A 41 -1.54 1.73 10.60
N TYR A 42 -0.33 2.10 10.17
CA TYR A 42 0.01 3.46 9.74
C TYR A 42 -0.85 3.91 8.56
N VAL A 43 -1.00 3.06 7.54
CA VAL A 43 -1.83 3.33 6.36
C VAL A 43 -3.27 3.66 6.74
N HIS A 44 -3.86 2.91 7.69
CA HIS A 44 -5.20 3.20 8.20
C HIS A 44 -5.26 4.48 9.04
N THR A 45 -4.26 4.72 9.88
CA THR A 45 -4.25 5.84 10.84
C THR A 45 -4.09 7.18 10.11
N GLU A 46 -3.14 7.25 9.18
CA GLU A 46 -2.81 8.46 8.42
C GLU A 46 -3.61 8.59 7.12
N HIS A 47 -4.63 7.74 6.93
CA HIS A 47 -5.48 7.72 5.74
C HIS A 47 -4.68 7.64 4.43
N VAL A 48 -3.57 6.91 4.41
CA VAL A 48 -2.71 6.77 3.24
C VAL A 48 -3.48 6.16 2.09
N ARG A 49 -3.37 6.78 0.92
CA ARG A 49 -3.89 6.34 -0.37
C ARG A 49 -2.75 5.61 -1.10
N ILE A 50 -3.03 4.41 -1.57
CA ILE A 50 -2.06 3.57 -2.28
C ILE A 50 -2.52 3.44 -3.74
N HIS A 51 -1.73 3.97 -4.66
CA HIS A 51 -1.99 3.85 -6.10
C HIS A 51 -1.15 2.75 -6.69
N VAL A 52 -1.81 1.84 -7.42
CA VAL A 52 -1.14 0.78 -8.18
C VAL A 52 -0.81 1.31 -9.57
N HIS A 53 0.46 1.22 -9.96
CA HIS A 53 0.97 1.58 -11.27
C HIS A 53 1.73 0.40 -11.90
N ASP A 54 1.84 0.39 -13.22
CA ASP A 54 2.59 -0.63 -13.97
C ASP A 54 4.04 -0.79 -13.51
N LEU A 55 4.63 0.27 -12.94
CA LEU A 55 6.01 0.29 -12.46
C LEU A 55 6.15 0.14 -10.94
N GLY A 56 5.05 0.17 -10.19
CA GLY A 56 5.13 0.10 -8.74
C GLY A 56 3.89 0.52 -7.98
N LEU A 57 4.12 0.90 -6.73
CA LEU A 57 3.14 1.49 -5.83
C LEU A 57 3.55 2.92 -5.48
N ILE A 58 2.57 3.80 -5.37
CA ILE A 58 2.73 5.16 -4.84
C ILE A 58 1.92 5.26 -3.55
N PHE A 59 2.53 5.81 -2.50
CA PHE A 59 1.91 6.03 -1.20
C PHE A 59 1.82 7.54 -0.94
N GLU A 60 0.61 8.03 -0.71
CA GLU A 60 0.38 9.45 -0.44
C GLU A 60 -0.71 9.70 0.60
N ASN A 61 -0.66 10.83 1.28
CA ASN A 61 -1.72 11.31 2.17
C ASN A 61 -1.87 12.84 2.00
N ASP A 62 -2.87 13.42 2.65
CA ASP A 62 -3.14 14.85 2.53
C ASP A 62 -2.16 15.71 3.39
N ALA A 63 -1.50 15.09 4.37
CA ALA A 63 -0.60 15.78 5.30
C ALA A 63 0.82 15.98 4.73
N ASP A 64 1.40 14.92 4.18
CA ASP A 64 2.79 14.86 3.70
C ASP A 64 2.88 14.86 2.17
N GLY A 65 1.75 14.71 1.47
CA GLY A 65 1.74 14.49 0.02
C GLY A 65 2.34 13.13 -0.30
N LEU A 66 3.44 13.09 -1.07
CA LEU A 66 4.13 11.85 -1.41
C LEU A 66 4.92 11.32 -0.21
N ILE A 67 4.46 10.20 0.36
CA ILE A 67 5.15 9.48 1.45
C ILE A 67 6.30 8.65 0.87
N GLY A 68 6.08 8.03 -0.29
CA GLY A 68 7.12 7.31 -1.01
C GLY A 68 6.59 6.39 -2.09
N THR A 69 7.53 5.71 -2.76
CA THR A 69 7.24 4.79 -3.86
C THR A 69 7.90 3.44 -3.62
N HIS A 70 7.26 2.38 -4.09
CA HIS A 70 7.87 1.05 -4.20
C HIS A 70 7.90 0.65 -5.66
N ARG A 71 9.09 0.41 -6.21
CA ARG A 71 9.22 -0.09 -7.59
C ARG A 71 9.13 -1.60 -7.60
N TRP A 72 8.48 -2.15 -8.62
CA TRP A 72 8.64 -3.56 -8.95
C TRP A 72 10.10 -3.79 -9.32
N THR A 73 10.71 -4.84 -8.75
CA THR A 73 11.98 -5.35 -9.23
C THR A 73 11.71 -6.14 -10.51
N GLU A 74 12.49 -5.91 -11.57
CA GLU A 74 12.56 -6.80 -12.73
C GLU A 74 13.00 -8.21 -12.32
#